data_AF-A0A961JN60-F1
#
_entry.id   AF-A0A961JN60-F1
#
_cell.length_a   1.000
_cell.length_b   1.000
_cell.length_c   1.000
_cell.angle_alpha   90.00
_cell.angle_beta   90.00
_cell.angle_gamma   90.00
#
_symmetry.space_group_name_H-M   'P 1'
#
loop_
_entity.id
_entity.type
_entity.pdbx_description
1 polymer ?
#
loop_
_entity_poly.entity_id
_entity_poly.type
_entity_poly.pdbx_seq_one_letter_code
_entity_poly.pdbx_strand_id
1 'polypeptide(L)'
;RGIDGIFGPGSRAAIKAWQKANGQDPSGYLTARQVRSLAEAAKIRADQLAAEAARRKAEEEQRDSAYWRDTGRGGTEAGLRSYLDRYPDGLFADVAEARLAEIEAAKRAKAEAAERSYWDTVRVKDTAAHYQSYLDRYPRGLFADEAKARIKALTQEDTAAVVAAAEAEEAKVVGNGVLRLLVENRLAAAGEDPGTIDGRFDKTTRRAIRRFQRDQGLTVTGYVTQATMVRLLAVP
;
A
#
# COMPACT_ATOMS: atom_id res chain seq x y z
N ARG A 1 25.90 45.65 -0.64
CA ARG A 1 26.52 47.00 -0.62
C ARG A 1 27.71 46.94 -1.57
N GLY A 2 27.61 47.59 -2.73
CA GLY A 2 28.61 47.54 -3.79
C GLY A 2 29.92 48.23 -3.38
N ILE A 3 31.04 47.68 -3.84
CA ILE A 3 32.40 48.14 -3.56
C ILE A 3 32.71 49.25 -4.56
N ASP A 4 32.34 50.49 -4.27
CA ASP A 4 32.35 51.61 -5.25
C ASP A 4 33.75 52.22 -5.51
N GLY A 5 34.83 51.49 -5.23
CA GLY A 5 36.23 51.91 -5.45
C GLY A 5 36.72 53.12 -4.63
N ILE A 6 35.82 53.90 -4.02
CA ILE A 6 36.11 55.11 -3.26
C ILE A 6 36.06 54.77 -1.76
N PHE A 7 37.21 54.87 -1.08
CA PHE A 7 37.30 54.67 0.36
C PHE A 7 36.54 55.77 1.13
N GLY A 8 35.34 55.44 1.62
CA GLY A 8 34.52 56.31 2.45
C GLY A 8 35.04 56.49 3.90
N PRO A 9 34.39 57.32 4.73
CA PRO A 9 34.84 57.64 6.09
C PRO A 9 35.05 56.40 6.98
N GLY A 10 34.20 55.38 6.85
CA GLY A 10 34.32 54.12 7.61
C GLY A 10 35.58 53.33 7.26
N SER A 11 35.92 53.20 5.98
CA SER A 11 37.15 52.51 5.55
C SER A 11 38.40 53.28 5.98
N ARG A 12 38.37 54.61 5.98
CA ARG A 12 39.48 55.45 6.48
C ARG A 12 39.69 55.30 7.97
N ALA A 13 38.62 55.26 8.76
CA ALA A 13 38.70 54.99 10.19
C ALA A 13 39.30 53.60 10.46
N ALA A 14 38.89 52.58 9.70
CA ALA A 14 39.46 51.23 9.79
C ALA A 14 40.95 51.18 9.42
N ILE A 15 41.37 51.87 8.36
CA ILE A 15 42.78 51.97 7.97
C ILE A 15 43.59 52.68 9.06
N LYS A 16 43.09 53.79 9.64
CA LYS A 16 43.76 54.48 10.76
C LYS A 16 43.93 53.58 11.99
N ALA A 17 42.88 52.84 12.34
CA ALA A 17 42.92 51.90 13.46
C ALA A 17 43.95 50.78 13.21
N TRP A 18 43.97 50.22 12.01
CA TRP A 18 44.96 49.20 11.62
C TRP A 18 46.39 49.76 11.61
N GLN A 19 46.62 50.94 11.03
CA GLN A 19 47.92 51.61 11.03
C GLN A 19 48.42 51.83 12.47
N LYS A 20 47.56 52.38 13.34
CA LYS A 20 47.87 52.56 14.76
C LYS A 20 48.19 51.23 15.46
N ALA A 21 47.42 50.16 15.19
CA ALA A 21 47.64 48.84 15.76
C ALA A 21 48.96 48.19 15.28
N ASN A 22 49.46 48.58 14.10
CA ASN A 22 50.73 48.11 13.55
C ASN A 22 51.90 49.09 13.82
N GLY A 23 51.71 50.07 14.71
CA GLY A 23 52.76 51.05 15.08
C GLY A 23 53.13 52.04 13.97
N GLN A 24 52.22 52.30 13.03
CA GLN A 24 52.40 53.19 11.89
C GLN A 24 51.60 54.49 12.07
N ASP A 25 52.04 55.57 11.40
CA ASP A 25 51.32 56.85 11.41
C ASP A 25 49.89 56.70 10.85
N PRO A 26 48.84 57.07 11.61
CA PRO A 26 47.44 56.85 11.25
C PRO A 26 46.94 57.91 10.25
N SER A 27 47.52 57.94 9.05
CA SER A 27 47.13 58.85 7.97
C SER A 27 45.74 58.53 7.41
N GLY A 28 45.31 57.27 7.49
CA GLY A 28 44.07 56.78 6.88
C GLY A 28 44.19 56.55 5.36
N TYR A 29 45.41 56.60 4.83
CA TYR A 29 45.75 56.26 3.44
C TYR A 29 46.85 55.20 3.44
N LEU A 30 46.72 54.18 2.59
CA LEU A 30 47.71 53.12 2.46
C LEU A 30 48.80 53.50 1.44
N THR A 31 50.06 53.30 1.81
CA THR A 31 51.22 53.37 0.91
C THR A 31 51.36 52.09 0.10
N ALA A 32 52.08 52.13 -1.03
CA ALA A 32 52.36 50.94 -1.84
C ALA A 32 53.02 49.80 -1.04
N ARG A 33 53.86 50.12 -0.04
CA ARG A 33 54.47 49.13 0.86
C ARG A 33 53.42 48.49 1.79
N GLN A 34 52.52 49.28 2.38
CA GLN A 34 51.44 48.78 3.24
C GLN A 34 50.44 47.93 2.44
N VAL A 35 50.10 48.31 1.22
CA VAL A 35 49.24 47.50 0.34
C VAL A 35 49.88 46.14 0.03
N ARG A 36 51.17 46.11 -0.32
CA ARG A 36 51.90 44.85 -0.53
C ARG A 36 51.94 43.98 0.74
N SER A 37 52.22 44.57 1.90
CA SER A 37 52.23 43.84 3.18
C SER A 37 50.86 43.26 3.54
N LEU A 38 49.78 44.02 3.32
CA LEU A 38 48.41 43.55 3.51
C LEU A 38 48.04 42.44 2.53
N ALA A 39 48.46 42.54 1.26
CA ALA A 39 48.23 41.51 0.25
C ALA A 39 48.93 40.19 0.61
N GLU A 40 50.18 40.23 1.07
CA GLU A 40 50.90 39.03 1.53
C GLU A 40 50.25 38.42 2.78
N ALA A 41 49.87 39.24 3.77
CA ALA A 41 49.18 38.76 4.96
C ALA A 41 47.81 38.14 4.63
N ALA A 42 47.07 38.72 3.67
CA ALA A 42 45.81 38.19 3.18
C ALA A 42 46.00 36.84 2.47
N LYS A 43 47.05 36.68 1.66
CA LYS A 43 47.40 35.40 1.02
C LYS A 43 47.71 34.32 2.04
N ILE A 44 48.58 34.60 3.01
CA ILE A 44 48.91 33.64 4.10
C ILE A 44 47.64 33.24 4.85
N ARG A 45 46.77 34.20 5.17
CA ARG A 45 45.51 33.91 5.86
C ARG A 45 44.55 33.08 5.01
N ALA A 46 44.47 33.35 3.71
CA ALA A 46 43.66 32.58 2.77
C ALA A 46 44.16 31.12 2.68
N ASP A 47 45.46 30.91 2.56
CA ASP A 47 46.08 29.58 2.51
C ASP A 47 45.84 28.81 3.82
N GLN A 48 45.93 29.48 4.98
CA GLN A 48 45.61 28.88 6.28
C GLN A 48 44.15 28.44 6.37
N LEU A 49 43.22 29.30 5.94
CA LEU A 49 41.80 29.00 5.95
C LEU A 49 41.45 27.86 4.98
N ALA A 50 42.08 27.84 3.80
CA ALA A 50 41.93 26.74 2.84
C ALA A 50 42.45 25.42 3.41
N ALA A 51 43.62 25.43 4.07
CA ALA A 51 44.19 24.25 4.72
C ALA A 51 43.36 23.76 5.92
N GLU A 52 42.73 24.67 6.67
CA GLU A 52 41.79 24.32 7.75
C GLU A 52 40.50 23.71 7.20
N ALA A 53 39.91 24.32 6.16
CA ALA A 53 38.73 23.80 5.48
C ALA A 53 38.99 22.41 4.87
N ALA A 54 40.15 22.21 4.24
CA ALA A 54 40.56 20.92 3.70
C ALA A 54 40.70 19.85 4.80
N ARG A 55 41.26 20.21 5.97
CA ARG A 55 41.37 19.30 7.12
C ARG A 55 40.01 18.91 7.67
N ARG A 56 39.10 19.89 7.88
CA ARG A 56 37.74 19.61 8.33
C ARG A 56 37.02 18.67 7.36
N LYS A 57 37.10 18.95 6.05
CA LYS A 57 36.50 18.09 5.02
C LYS A 57 37.06 16.67 5.06
N ALA A 58 38.38 16.53 5.16
CA ALA A 58 39.02 15.22 5.27
C ALA A 58 38.58 14.44 6.53
N GLU A 59 38.39 15.13 7.66
CA GLU A 59 37.88 14.50 8.88
C GLU A 59 36.42 14.05 8.74
N GLU A 60 35.57 14.84 8.09
CA GLU A 60 34.18 14.47 7.78
C GLU A 60 34.13 13.25 6.84
N GLU A 61 34.92 13.26 5.76
CA GLU A 61 35.05 12.14 4.82
C GLU A 61 35.59 10.87 5.51
N GLN A 62 36.51 11.02 6.47
CA GLN A 62 37.00 9.90 7.28
C GLN A 62 35.91 9.33 8.21
N ARG A 63 35.09 10.20 8.83
CA ARG A 63 33.97 9.78 9.69
C ARG A 63 32.89 9.07 8.88
N ASP A 64 32.56 9.61 7.71
CA ASP A 64 31.67 8.97 6.74
C ASP A 64 32.19 7.57 6.37
N SER A 65 33.44 7.49 5.91
CA SER A 65 34.08 6.22 5.54
C SER A 65 34.17 5.22 6.70
N ALA A 66 34.41 5.69 7.92
CA ALA A 66 34.40 4.85 9.11
C ALA A 66 32.99 4.31 9.42
N TYR A 67 31.97 5.18 9.32
CA TYR A 67 30.59 4.78 9.54
C TYR A 67 30.12 3.79 8.47
N TRP A 68 30.44 4.02 7.20
CA TRP A 68 30.17 3.09 6.10
C TRP A 68 30.79 1.70 6.34
N ARG A 69 32.02 1.63 6.84
CA ARG A 69 32.69 0.35 7.15
C ARG A 69 31.98 -0.44 8.24
N ASP A 70 31.37 0.24 9.19
CA ASP A 70 30.67 -0.36 10.33
C ASP A 70 29.24 -0.79 9.95
N THR A 71 28.47 0.10 9.32
CA THR A 71 27.03 -0.10 9.07
C THR A 71 26.71 -0.57 7.65
N GLY A 72 27.40 -0.04 6.65
CA GLY A 72 27.09 -0.27 5.23
C GLY A 72 27.79 -1.48 4.60
N ARG A 73 28.97 -1.86 5.09
CA ARG A 73 29.74 -3.00 4.57
C ARG A 73 29.00 -4.34 4.73
N GLY A 74 28.24 -4.49 5.81
CA GLY A 74 27.44 -5.69 6.08
C GLY A 74 26.33 -5.94 5.06
N GLY A 75 26.00 -4.95 4.22
CA GLY A 75 24.99 -5.09 3.16
C GLY A 75 23.59 -5.41 3.69
N THR A 76 23.31 -5.11 4.97
CA THR A 76 21.98 -5.30 5.54
C THR A 76 21.12 -4.09 5.21
N GLU A 77 19.84 -4.31 4.93
CA GLU A 77 18.87 -3.25 4.66
C GLU A 77 18.84 -2.18 5.77
N ALA A 78 18.87 -2.61 7.03
CA ALA A 78 18.87 -1.71 8.19
C ALA A 78 20.16 -0.88 8.29
N GLY A 79 21.31 -1.48 7.99
CA GLY A 79 22.61 -0.79 7.99
C GLY A 79 22.71 0.25 6.88
N LEU A 80 22.26 -0.10 5.66
CA LEU A 80 22.23 0.81 4.52
C LEU A 80 21.28 2.00 4.76
N ARG A 81 20.10 1.76 5.32
CA ARG A 81 19.18 2.86 5.68
C ARG A 81 19.75 3.77 6.77
N SER A 82 20.40 3.19 7.78
CA SER A 82 21.07 3.98 8.83
C SER A 82 22.20 4.84 8.27
N TYR A 83 22.94 4.34 7.27
CA TYR A 83 23.94 5.11 6.55
C TYR A 83 23.34 6.30 5.81
N LEU A 84 22.31 6.06 4.99
CA LEU A 84 21.64 7.11 4.21
C LEU A 84 20.94 8.16 5.06
N ASP A 85 20.42 7.78 6.23
CA ASP A 85 19.83 8.73 7.19
C ASP A 85 20.89 9.70 7.76
N ARG A 86 22.08 9.19 8.04
CA ARG A 86 23.17 9.98 8.63
C ARG A 86 23.99 10.77 7.62
N TYR A 87 24.21 10.21 6.42
CA TYR A 87 25.01 10.77 5.35
C TYR A 87 24.24 10.69 4.02
N PRO A 88 23.16 11.48 3.84
CA PRO A 88 22.32 11.43 2.65
C PRO A 88 23.10 11.80 1.38
N ASP A 89 24.03 12.75 1.47
CA ASP A 89 24.92 13.17 0.37
C ASP A 89 26.38 12.69 0.61
N GLY A 90 26.55 11.59 1.34
CA GLY A 90 27.85 11.02 1.70
C GLY A 90 28.60 10.40 0.52
N LEU A 91 29.87 10.08 0.72
CA LEU A 91 30.75 9.46 -0.28
C LEU A 91 30.22 8.12 -0.81
N PHE A 92 29.41 7.41 -0.03
CA PHE A 92 28.87 6.09 -0.38
C PHE A 92 27.34 6.10 -0.54
N ALA A 93 26.69 7.27 -0.63
CA ALA A 93 25.23 7.37 -0.75
C ALA A 93 24.70 6.60 -1.97
N ASP A 94 25.21 6.89 -3.17
CA ASP A 94 24.81 6.19 -4.40
C ASP A 94 24.97 4.67 -4.30
N VAL A 95 26.07 4.21 -3.69
CA VAL A 95 26.35 2.78 -3.50
C VAL A 95 25.37 2.16 -2.51
N ALA A 96 25.03 2.88 -1.44
CA ALA A 96 24.10 2.43 -0.43
C ALA A 96 22.67 2.35 -1.00
N GLU A 97 22.23 3.35 -1.77
CA GLU A 97 20.95 3.38 -2.46
C GLU A 97 20.82 2.23 -3.46
N ALA A 98 21.83 2.02 -4.31
CA ALA A 98 21.84 0.93 -5.28
C ALA A 98 21.69 -0.44 -4.61
N ARG A 99 22.47 -0.69 -3.55
CA ARG A 99 22.39 -1.95 -2.78
C ARG A 99 21.04 -2.12 -2.08
N LEU A 100 20.49 -1.04 -1.53
CA LEU A 100 19.19 -1.07 -0.88
C LEU A 100 18.10 -1.43 -1.89
N ALA A 101 18.12 -0.81 -3.08
CA ALA A 101 17.19 -1.08 -4.16
C ALA A 101 17.27 -2.55 -4.63
N GLU A 102 18.47 -3.13 -4.74
CA GLU A 102 18.67 -4.54 -5.08
C GLU A 102 18.05 -5.47 -4.01
N ILE A 103 18.26 -5.19 -2.73
CA ILE A 103 17.69 -5.99 -1.63
C ILE A 103 16.16 -5.89 -1.64
N GLU A 104 15.61 -4.69 -1.79
CA GLU A 104 14.18 -4.48 -1.85
C GLU A 104 13.55 -5.12 -3.09
N ALA A 105 14.22 -5.07 -4.24
CA ALA A 105 13.80 -5.77 -5.45
C ALA A 105 13.80 -7.29 -5.26
N ALA A 106 14.86 -7.86 -4.66
CA ALA A 106 14.94 -9.28 -4.37
C ALA A 106 13.86 -9.73 -3.36
N LYS A 107 13.58 -8.91 -2.34
CA LYS A 107 12.48 -9.15 -1.39
C LYS A 107 11.12 -9.14 -2.06
N ARG A 108 10.85 -8.15 -2.92
CA ARG A 108 9.61 -8.07 -3.71
C ARG A 108 9.46 -9.28 -4.62
N ALA A 109 10.50 -9.61 -5.39
CA ALA A 109 10.48 -10.79 -6.27
C ALA A 109 10.22 -12.08 -5.49
N LYS A 110 10.82 -12.24 -4.31
CA LYS A 110 10.57 -13.39 -3.43
C LYS A 110 9.13 -13.43 -2.92
N ALA A 111 8.58 -12.28 -2.49
CA ALA A 111 7.20 -12.18 -2.03
C ALA A 111 6.21 -12.51 -3.16
N GLU A 112 6.43 -11.96 -4.36
CA GLU A 112 5.62 -12.26 -5.55
C GLU A 112 5.71 -13.73 -5.96
N ALA A 113 6.89 -14.36 -5.89
CA ALA A 113 7.05 -15.79 -6.16
C ALA A 113 6.31 -16.66 -5.13
N ALA A 114 6.39 -16.30 -3.85
CA ALA A 114 5.64 -16.96 -2.78
C ALA A 114 4.12 -16.79 -2.94
N GLU A 115 3.67 -15.63 -3.40
CA GLU A 115 2.27 -15.39 -3.71
C GLU A 115 1.80 -16.21 -4.91
N ARG A 116 2.55 -16.21 -6.02
CA ARG A 116 2.25 -17.00 -7.23
C ARG A 116 2.15 -18.49 -6.93
N SER A 117 3.12 -19.04 -6.20
CA SER A 117 3.09 -20.45 -5.80
C SER A 117 1.88 -20.77 -4.91
N TYR A 118 1.51 -19.88 -3.98
CA TYR A 118 0.31 -20.05 -3.17
C TYR A 118 -0.97 -19.94 -4.02
N TRP A 119 -1.03 -18.99 -4.96
CA TRP A 119 -2.12 -18.85 -5.92
C TRP A 119 -2.34 -20.12 -6.74
N ASP A 120 -1.28 -20.77 -7.21
CA ASP A 120 -1.39 -22.03 -7.94
C ASP A 120 -2.06 -23.13 -7.10
N THR A 121 -1.77 -23.21 -5.79
CA THR A 121 -2.45 -24.16 -4.90
C THR A 121 -3.94 -23.86 -4.74
N VAL A 122 -4.28 -22.58 -4.64
CA VAL A 122 -5.67 -22.12 -4.51
C VAL A 122 -6.46 -22.45 -5.76
N ARG A 123 -5.88 -22.18 -6.94
CA ARG A 123 -6.48 -22.46 -8.24
C ARG A 123 -6.69 -23.95 -8.49
N VAL A 124 -5.77 -24.81 -8.03
CA VAL A 124 -5.93 -26.27 -8.13
C VAL A 124 -7.09 -26.78 -7.26
N LYS A 125 -7.34 -26.15 -6.11
CA LYS A 125 -8.46 -26.53 -5.22
C LYS A 125 -9.80 -25.98 -5.70
N ASP A 126 -9.79 -24.78 -6.28
CA ASP A 126 -10.95 -24.11 -6.90
C ASP A 126 -12.20 -24.10 -6.03
N THR A 127 -12.07 -23.66 -4.78
CA THR A 127 -13.20 -23.52 -3.84
C THR A 127 -13.27 -22.12 -3.28
N ALA A 128 -14.49 -21.63 -3.01
CA ALA A 128 -14.70 -20.30 -2.46
C ALA A 128 -13.90 -20.06 -1.16
N ALA A 129 -13.78 -21.08 -0.30
CA ALA A 129 -13.01 -21.01 0.94
C ALA A 129 -11.50 -20.78 0.72
N HIS A 130 -10.89 -21.42 -0.28
CA HIS A 130 -9.46 -21.25 -0.58
C HIS A 130 -9.18 -19.87 -1.20
N TYR A 131 -10.06 -19.39 -2.08
CA TYR A 131 -9.97 -18.02 -2.60
C TYR A 131 -10.15 -16.97 -1.50
N GLN A 132 -11.05 -17.21 -0.54
CA GLN A 132 -11.21 -16.32 0.62
C GLN A 132 -9.94 -16.30 1.48
N SER A 133 -9.36 -17.46 1.76
CA SER A 133 -8.09 -17.57 2.49
C SER A 133 -6.95 -16.84 1.78
N TYR A 134 -6.94 -16.86 0.44
CA TYR A 134 -6.03 -16.06 -0.37
C TYR A 134 -6.25 -14.56 -0.20
N LEU A 135 -7.49 -14.09 -0.22
CA LEU A 135 -7.81 -12.67 0.00
C LEU A 135 -7.48 -12.19 1.41
N ASP A 136 -7.63 -13.05 2.42
CA ASP A 136 -7.28 -12.72 3.80
C ASP A 136 -5.76 -12.56 3.96
N ARG A 137 -4.97 -13.40 3.28
CA ARG A 137 -3.50 -13.36 3.29
C ARG A 137 -2.92 -12.27 2.38
N TYR A 138 -3.54 -12.03 1.23
CA TYR A 138 -3.10 -11.08 0.21
C TYR A 138 -4.24 -10.13 -0.22
N PRO A 139 -4.71 -9.22 0.65
CA PRO A 139 -5.87 -8.36 0.36
C PRO A 139 -5.68 -7.43 -0.85
N ARG A 140 -4.43 -7.06 -1.14
CA ARG A 140 -3.99 -6.25 -2.29
C ARG A 140 -2.97 -7.01 -3.14
N GLY A 141 -3.07 -8.34 -3.16
CA GLY A 141 -2.22 -9.21 -3.97
C GLY A 141 -2.48 -9.07 -5.47
N LEU A 142 -1.58 -9.65 -6.27
CA LEU A 142 -1.64 -9.67 -7.73
C LEU A 142 -2.91 -10.34 -8.27
N PHE A 143 -3.47 -11.31 -7.56
CA PHE A 143 -4.63 -12.11 -7.98
C PHE A 143 -5.89 -11.80 -7.17
N ALA A 144 -5.92 -10.72 -6.39
CA ALA A 144 -7.05 -10.39 -5.51
C ALA A 144 -8.36 -10.22 -6.29
N ASP A 145 -8.32 -9.56 -7.45
CA ASP A 145 -9.54 -9.33 -8.23
C ASP A 145 -10.02 -10.60 -8.94
N GLU A 146 -9.09 -11.45 -9.37
CA GLU A 146 -9.40 -12.78 -9.93
C GLU A 146 -10.03 -13.69 -8.87
N ALA A 147 -9.48 -13.72 -7.65
CA ALA A 147 -10.01 -14.47 -6.53
C ALA A 147 -11.46 -14.05 -6.19
N LYS A 148 -11.74 -12.74 -6.12
CA LYS A 148 -13.10 -12.22 -5.89
C LYS A 148 -14.06 -12.63 -6.99
N ALA A 149 -13.62 -12.54 -8.25
CA ALA A 149 -14.43 -12.94 -9.40
C ALA A 149 -14.76 -14.44 -9.34
N ARG A 150 -13.78 -15.28 -8.97
CA ARG A 150 -14.00 -16.73 -8.88
C ARG A 150 -14.90 -17.12 -7.72
N ILE A 151 -14.79 -16.46 -6.55
CA ILE A 151 -15.73 -16.65 -5.42
C ILE A 151 -17.17 -16.36 -5.88
N LYS A 152 -17.38 -15.24 -6.58
CA LYS A 152 -18.71 -14.87 -7.09
C LYS A 152 -19.24 -15.93 -8.06
N ALA A 153 -18.41 -16.40 -8.99
CA ALA A 153 -18.80 -17.43 -9.95
C ALA A 153 -19.17 -18.74 -9.26
N LEU A 154 -18.31 -19.24 -8.34
CA LEU A 154 -18.57 -20.47 -7.58
C LEU A 154 -19.84 -20.35 -6.73
N THR A 155 -20.07 -19.20 -6.09
CA THR A 155 -21.30 -18.97 -5.32
C THR A 155 -22.53 -19.02 -6.22
N GLN A 156 -22.45 -18.45 -7.43
CA GLN A 156 -23.53 -18.50 -8.40
C GLN A 156 -23.77 -19.93 -8.92
N GLU A 157 -22.70 -20.67 -9.22
CA GLU A 157 -22.75 -22.08 -9.62
C GLU A 157 -23.39 -22.96 -8.52
N ASP A 158 -22.97 -22.81 -7.27
CA ASP A 158 -23.53 -23.52 -6.11
C ASP A 158 -25.02 -23.19 -5.94
N THR A 159 -25.39 -21.91 -5.98
CA THR A 159 -26.81 -21.53 -5.88
C THR A 159 -27.65 -22.07 -7.05
N ALA A 160 -27.11 -22.05 -8.27
CA ALA A 160 -27.78 -22.61 -9.43
C ALA A 160 -27.97 -24.13 -9.31
N ALA A 161 -26.97 -24.86 -8.81
CA ALA A 161 -27.04 -26.29 -8.56
C ALA A 161 -28.10 -26.63 -7.49
N VAL A 162 -28.15 -25.87 -6.40
CA VAL A 162 -29.17 -26.02 -5.36
C VAL A 162 -30.58 -25.75 -5.89
N VAL A 163 -30.75 -24.71 -6.71
CA VAL A 163 -32.04 -24.39 -7.34
C VAL A 163 -32.46 -25.48 -8.32
N ALA A 164 -31.56 -25.96 -9.18
CA ALA A 164 -31.84 -27.05 -10.13
C ALA A 164 -32.22 -28.36 -9.42
N ALA A 165 -31.55 -28.69 -8.31
CA ALA A 165 -31.92 -29.84 -7.48
C ALA A 165 -33.32 -29.68 -6.89
N ALA A 166 -33.67 -28.51 -6.37
CA ALA A 166 -34.98 -28.23 -5.81
C ALA A 166 -36.09 -28.25 -6.87
N GLU A 167 -35.83 -27.78 -8.09
CA GLU A 167 -36.75 -27.89 -9.22
C GLU A 167 -37.02 -29.35 -9.61
N ALA A 168 -35.98 -30.16 -9.68
CA ALA A 168 -36.11 -31.59 -9.97
C ALA A 168 -36.86 -32.34 -8.85
N GLU A 169 -36.72 -31.91 -7.59
CA GLU A 169 -37.47 -32.46 -6.46
C GLU A 169 -38.94 -32.02 -6.49
N GLU A 170 -39.21 -30.75 -6.80
CA GLU A 170 -40.58 -30.24 -6.92
C GLU A 170 -41.40 -31.05 -7.93
N ALA A 171 -40.82 -31.41 -9.07
CA ALA A 171 -41.48 -32.25 -10.06
C ALA A 171 -41.96 -33.60 -9.49
N LYS A 172 -41.29 -34.12 -8.45
CA LYS A 172 -41.65 -35.37 -7.76
C LYS A 172 -42.66 -35.13 -6.64
N VAL A 173 -42.55 -34.03 -5.91
CA VAL A 173 -43.38 -33.71 -4.73
C VAL A 173 -44.75 -33.15 -5.13
N VAL A 174 -44.81 -32.28 -6.14
CA VAL A 174 -46.02 -31.60 -6.63
C VAL A 174 -46.18 -31.78 -8.14
N GLY A 175 -45.97 -33.02 -8.59
CA GLY A 175 -46.15 -33.42 -9.99
C GLY A 175 -47.63 -33.42 -10.45
N ASN A 176 -48.58 -33.42 -9.51
CA ASN A 176 -50.02 -33.37 -9.79
C ASN A 176 -50.58 -31.95 -9.60
N GLY A 177 -51.39 -31.45 -10.54
CA GLY A 177 -52.04 -30.14 -10.47
C GLY A 177 -52.89 -29.92 -9.20
N VAL A 178 -53.48 -30.98 -8.63
CA VAL A 178 -54.21 -30.90 -7.36
C VAL A 178 -53.30 -30.50 -6.20
N LEU A 179 -52.08 -31.04 -6.16
CA LEU A 179 -51.11 -30.71 -5.12
C LEU A 179 -50.59 -29.27 -5.28
N ARG A 180 -50.51 -28.76 -6.51
CA ARG A 180 -50.14 -27.36 -6.77
C ARG A 180 -51.20 -26.38 -6.26
N LEU A 181 -52.49 -26.68 -6.49
CA LEU A 181 -53.59 -25.91 -5.91
C LEU A 181 -53.57 -25.93 -4.38
N LEU A 182 -53.24 -27.08 -3.78
CA LEU A 182 -53.10 -27.19 -2.34
C LEU A 182 -51.96 -26.28 -1.83
N VAL A 183 -50.81 -26.27 -2.51
CA VAL A 183 -49.68 -25.40 -2.17
C VAL A 183 -50.10 -23.93 -2.19
N GLU A 184 -50.75 -23.47 -3.26
CA GLU A 184 -51.20 -22.07 -3.37
C GLU A 184 -52.20 -21.70 -2.29
N ASN A 185 -53.19 -22.55 -2.02
CA ASN A 185 -54.13 -22.33 -0.90
C ASN A 185 -53.41 -22.24 0.45
N ARG A 186 -52.39 -23.09 0.67
CA ARG A 186 -51.64 -23.08 1.93
C ARG A 186 -50.70 -21.89 2.03
N LEU A 187 -50.13 -21.41 0.93
CA LEU A 187 -49.38 -20.16 0.91
C LEU A 187 -50.28 -18.98 1.30
N ALA A 188 -51.49 -18.91 0.73
CA ALA A 188 -52.49 -17.90 1.10
C ALA A 188 -52.89 -17.98 2.58
N ALA A 189 -53.09 -19.20 3.12
CA ALA A 189 -53.36 -19.40 4.54
C ALA A 189 -52.19 -19.00 5.44
N ALA A 190 -50.95 -19.18 4.97
CA ALA A 190 -49.74 -18.72 5.65
C ALA A 190 -49.54 -17.19 5.60
N GLY A 191 -50.45 -16.46 4.97
CA GLY A 191 -50.37 -15.00 4.81
C GLY A 191 -49.48 -14.55 3.65
N GLU A 192 -48.99 -15.48 2.82
CA GLU A 192 -48.25 -15.18 1.61
C GLU A 192 -49.21 -14.97 0.44
N ASP A 193 -48.87 -14.10 -0.52
CA ASP A 193 -49.71 -13.84 -1.69
C ASP A 193 -49.21 -14.63 -2.91
N PRO A 194 -49.78 -15.82 -3.22
CA PRO A 194 -49.43 -16.57 -4.42
C PRO A 194 -50.03 -15.95 -5.70
N GLY A 195 -50.93 -14.97 -5.59
CA GLY A 195 -51.75 -14.51 -6.70
C GLY A 195 -52.99 -15.39 -6.92
N THR A 196 -53.33 -15.64 -8.19
CA THR A 196 -54.49 -16.47 -8.54
C THR A 196 -54.21 -17.93 -8.21
N ILE A 197 -55.10 -18.57 -7.44
CA ILE A 197 -55.02 -19.99 -7.09
C ILE A 197 -55.55 -20.82 -8.28
N ASP A 198 -54.67 -21.20 -9.19
CA ASP A 198 -55.00 -21.92 -10.43
C ASP A 198 -54.12 -23.17 -10.68
N GLY A 199 -53.20 -23.47 -9.77
CA GLY A 199 -52.27 -24.59 -9.85
C GLY A 199 -51.08 -24.35 -10.78
N ARG A 200 -50.90 -23.11 -11.29
CA ARG A 200 -49.79 -22.72 -12.15
C ARG A 200 -48.80 -21.88 -11.36
N PHE A 201 -47.62 -22.44 -11.11
CA PHE A 201 -46.55 -21.74 -10.41
C PHE A 201 -45.86 -20.70 -11.30
N ASP A 202 -46.49 -19.55 -11.44
CA ASP A 202 -45.99 -18.41 -12.19
C ASP A 202 -44.95 -17.60 -11.40
N LYS A 203 -44.51 -16.45 -11.94
CA LYS A 203 -43.53 -15.59 -11.24
C LYS A 203 -44.04 -15.09 -9.88
N THR A 204 -45.36 -14.97 -9.68
CA THR A 204 -46.01 -14.52 -8.45
C THR A 204 -46.00 -15.64 -7.42
N THR A 205 -46.49 -16.83 -7.75
CA THR A 205 -46.42 -18.01 -6.86
C THR A 205 -44.97 -18.33 -6.49
N ARG A 206 -44.02 -18.25 -7.43
CA ARG A 206 -42.58 -18.42 -7.15
C ARG A 206 -42.02 -17.40 -6.17
N ARG A 207 -42.50 -16.14 -6.19
CA ARG A 207 -42.13 -15.13 -5.20
C ARG A 207 -42.72 -15.47 -3.83
N ALA A 208 -43.98 -15.92 -3.76
CA ALA A 208 -44.62 -16.35 -2.53
C ALA A 208 -43.88 -17.54 -1.89
N ILE A 209 -43.50 -18.55 -2.68
CA ILE A 209 -42.70 -19.68 -2.20
C ILE A 209 -41.36 -19.22 -1.62
N ARG A 210 -40.66 -18.27 -2.27
CA ARG A 210 -39.39 -17.74 -1.74
C ARG A 210 -39.57 -16.96 -0.44
N ARG A 211 -40.66 -16.21 -0.29
CA ARG A 211 -40.98 -15.50 0.96
C ARG A 211 -41.29 -16.51 2.06
N PHE A 212 -42.15 -17.48 1.79
CA PHE A 212 -42.47 -18.57 2.70
C PHE A 212 -41.21 -19.32 3.16
N GLN A 213 -40.34 -19.71 2.22
CA GLN A 213 -39.09 -20.38 2.54
C GLN A 213 -38.20 -19.53 3.45
N ARG A 214 -38.09 -18.22 3.19
CA ARG A 214 -37.31 -17.30 4.03
C ARG A 214 -37.89 -17.20 5.44
N ASP A 215 -39.21 -17.04 5.55
CA ASP A 215 -39.92 -16.87 6.82
C ASP A 215 -39.86 -18.15 7.67
N GLN A 216 -39.80 -19.31 7.02
CA GLN A 216 -39.61 -20.61 7.66
C GLN A 216 -38.15 -21.01 7.88
N GLY A 217 -37.18 -20.15 7.53
CA GLY A 217 -35.75 -20.45 7.67
C GLY A 217 -35.26 -21.60 6.77
N LEU A 218 -35.96 -21.86 5.67
CA LEU A 218 -35.59 -22.84 4.65
C LEU A 218 -34.66 -22.24 3.59
N THR A 219 -33.95 -23.11 2.87
CA THR A 219 -33.19 -22.72 1.68
C THR A 219 -34.12 -22.07 0.64
N VAL A 220 -33.86 -20.81 0.30
CA VAL A 220 -34.71 -20.01 -0.58
C VAL A 220 -34.43 -20.34 -2.04
N THR A 221 -35.05 -21.41 -2.53
CA THR A 221 -34.92 -21.87 -3.94
C THR A 221 -36.06 -21.35 -4.81
N GLY A 222 -37.23 -21.08 -4.22
CA GLY A 222 -38.48 -20.77 -4.93
C GLY A 222 -39.19 -21.98 -5.53
N TYR A 223 -38.73 -23.18 -5.20
CA TYR A 223 -39.30 -24.46 -5.61
C TYR A 223 -39.73 -25.27 -4.39
N VAL A 224 -40.86 -25.97 -4.49
CA VAL A 224 -41.45 -26.73 -3.38
C VAL A 224 -40.75 -28.07 -3.23
N THR A 225 -39.75 -28.12 -2.34
CA THR A 225 -39.13 -29.37 -1.88
C THR A 225 -40.01 -30.08 -0.86
N GLN A 226 -39.67 -31.33 -0.51
CA GLN A 226 -40.36 -32.07 0.54
C GLN A 226 -40.31 -31.32 1.88
N ALA A 227 -39.17 -30.72 2.22
CA ALA A 227 -39.03 -29.87 3.41
C ALA A 227 -39.97 -28.66 3.38
N THR A 228 -40.09 -28.02 2.21
CA THR A 228 -41.03 -26.91 2.00
C THR A 228 -42.47 -27.37 2.17
N MET A 229 -42.85 -28.51 1.56
CA MET A 229 -44.18 -29.10 1.65
C MET A 229 -44.56 -29.44 3.10
N VAL A 230 -43.65 -30.06 3.86
CA VAL A 230 -43.90 -30.41 5.27
C VAL A 230 -44.17 -29.17 6.10
N ARG A 231 -43.36 -28.11 5.95
CA ARG A 231 -43.57 -26.85 6.67
C ARG A 231 -44.88 -26.19 6.27
N LEU A 232 -45.22 -26.23 4.99
CA LEU A 232 -46.43 -25.63 4.45
C LEU A 232 -47.71 -26.31 4.97
N LEU A 233 -47.68 -27.64 5.15
CA LEU A 233 -48.80 -28.38 5.74
C LEU A 233 -48.92 -28.20 7.26
N ALA A 234 -47.82 -27.86 7.92
CA ALA A 234 -47.78 -27.58 9.35
C ALA A 234 -48.25 -26.17 9.72
N VAL A 235 -48.46 -25.29 8.74
CA VAL A 235 -49.09 -23.99 8.97
C VAL A 235 -50.54 -24.22 9.41
N PRO A 236 -50.94 -23.69 10.59
CA PRO A 236 -52.26 -23.89 11.17
C PRO A 236 -53.38 -23.19 10.39
#